data_AF-A0A3M1AT19-F1
#
_entry.id   AF-A0A3M1AT19-F1
#
_cell.length_a   1.000
_cell.length_b   1.000
_cell.length_c   1.000
_cell.angle_alpha   90.00
_cell.angle_beta   90.00
_cell.angle_gamma   90.00
#
_symmetry.space_group_name_H-M   'P 1'
#
loop_
_entity.id
_entity.type
_entity.pdbx_description
1 polymer ?
#
loop_
_entity_poly.entity_id
_entity_poly.type
_entity_poly.pdbx_seq_one_letter_code
_entity_poly.pdbx_strand_id
1 'polypeptide(L)'
;MHKPWVFLVAFSWLVSCSPSPQPISFGQDSCDYCKMTIVDPKFSSELVTRKGKVYKFDSIECLAGFVMEKMPDRNKIHSLWVANFNQPDQFLPAATAVFL
;
A
#
# COMPACT_ATOMS: atom_id res chain seq x y z
N MET A 1 -41.66 -9.78 -36.35
CA MET A 1 -41.58 -10.70 -35.20
C MET A 1 -40.11 -11.06 -34.99
N HIS A 2 -39.73 -11.14 -33.72
CA HIS A 2 -38.41 -10.88 -33.14
C HIS A 2 -37.25 -11.69 -33.70
N LYS A 3 -36.13 -11.00 -34.00
CA LYS A 3 -34.80 -11.63 -34.04
C LYS A 3 -33.99 -11.11 -32.85
N PRO A 4 -34.11 -11.76 -31.67
CA PRO A 4 -33.45 -11.34 -30.44
C PRO A 4 -32.01 -11.88 -30.42
N TRP A 5 -31.21 -11.49 -31.40
CA TRP A 5 -29.84 -12.02 -31.54
C TRP A 5 -28.76 -10.93 -31.46
N VAL A 6 -29.11 -9.85 -30.75
CA VAL A 6 -28.17 -8.80 -30.34
C VAL A 6 -28.11 -8.70 -28.82
N PHE A 7 -28.75 -9.63 -28.10
CA PHE A 7 -28.69 -9.66 -26.64
C PHE A 7 -27.38 -10.29 -26.18
N LEU A 8 -26.47 -9.40 -25.76
CA LEU A 8 -25.77 -9.51 -24.48
C LEU A 8 -24.79 -10.68 -24.34
N VAL A 9 -23.60 -10.51 -24.90
CA VAL A 9 -22.39 -11.04 -24.27
C VAL A 9 -21.40 -9.89 -24.09
N ALA A 10 -21.82 -8.90 -23.28
CA ALA A 10 -20.89 -8.01 -22.61
C ALA A 10 -20.29 -8.78 -21.43
N PHE A 11 -19.39 -9.73 -21.71
CA PHE A 11 -18.61 -10.42 -20.70
C PHE A 11 -17.58 -9.41 -20.19
N SER A 12 -17.95 -8.64 -19.17
CA SER A 12 -17.04 -7.75 -18.46
C SER A 12 -16.01 -8.61 -17.73
N TRP A 13 -14.76 -8.54 -18.19
CA TRP A 13 -13.64 -9.15 -17.50
C TRP A 13 -13.45 -8.41 -16.18
N LEU A 14 -13.95 -8.99 -15.09
CA LEU A 14 -13.66 -8.54 -13.73
C LEU A 14 -12.18 -8.83 -13.44
N VAL A 15 -11.30 -7.93 -13.87
CA VAL A 15 -9.90 -7.95 -13.46
C VAL A 15 -9.85 -7.73 -11.95
N SER A 16 -9.44 -8.77 -11.23
CA SER A 16 -9.22 -8.68 -9.78
C SER A 16 -7.95 -7.88 -9.53
N CYS A 17 -8.08 -6.70 -8.91
CA CYS A 17 -6.93 -5.92 -8.47
C CYS A 17 -6.39 -6.51 -7.15
N SER A 18 -5.14 -6.96 -7.15
CA SER A 18 -4.47 -7.44 -5.93
C SER A 18 -3.98 -6.26 -5.08
N PRO A 19 -4.17 -6.29 -3.75
CA PRO A 19 -3.59 -5.29 -2.86
C PRO A 19 -2.07 -5.19 -3.04
N SER A 20 -1.55 -3.99 -3.29
CA SER A 20 -0.13 -3.73 -3.52
C SER A 20 0.27 -2.38 -2.91
N PRO A 21 1.57 -2.13 -2.66
CA PRO A 21 2.04 -0.80 -2.30
C PRO A 21 1.78 0.19 -3.43
N GLN A 22 1.77 1.48 -3.10
CA GLN A 22 1.52 2.57 -4.03
C GLN A 22 2.67 3.58 -4.04
N PRO A 23 2.83 4.37 -5.11
CA PRO A 23 3.77 5.49 -5.11
C PRO A 23 3.41 6.51 -4.04
N ILE A 24 4.43 7.06 -3.38
CA ILE A 24 4.30 8.18 -2.44
C ILE A 24 4.61 9.49 -3.17
N SER A 25 3.73 10.48 -3.03
CA SER A 25 3.94 11.83 -3.52
C SER A 25 4.75 12.63 -2.51
N PHE A 26 6.08 12.55 -2.59
CA PHE A 26 6.98 13.23 -1.67
C PHE A 26 6.76 14.75 -1.68
N GLY A 27 6.76 15.35 -0.47
CA GLY A 27 6.43 16.76 -0.26
C GLY A 27 4.93 17.07 -0.29
N GLN A 28 4.06 16.09 -0.51
CA GLN A 28 2.60 16.26 -0.58
C GLN A 28 1.85 15.28 0.32
N ASP A 29 2.18 13.99 0.24
CA ASP A 29 1.57 12.96 1.07
C ASP A 29 1.94 13.15 2.54
N SER A 30 0.98 12.90 3.43
CA SER A 30 1.16 13.00 4.88
C SER A 30 1.30 11.60 5.49
N CYS A 31 2.24 11.44 6.42
CA CYS A 31 2.41 10.23 7.20
C CYS A 31 1.14 9.91 7.99
N ASP A 32 0.64 8.69 7.87
CA ASP A 32 -0.59 8.24 8.52
C ASP A 32 -0.46 8.12 10.05
N TYR A 33 0.76 8.07 10.57
CA TYR A 33 1.03 8.05 12.00
C TYR A 33 1.26 9.45 12.58
N CYS A 34 2.38 10.10 12.26
CA CYS A 34 2.79 11.37 12.86
C CYS A 34 2.15 12.62 12.22
N LYS A 35 1.44 12.47 11.10
CA LYS A 35 0.76 13.54 10.34
C LYS A 35 1.68 14.59 9.70
N MET A 36 3.00 14.42 9.78
CA MET A 36 3.96 15.22 9.03
C MET A 36 3.99 14.82 7.55
N THR A 37 4.38 15.75 6.69
CA THR A 37 4.63 15.49 5.26
C THR A 37 5.78 14.50 5.08
N ILE A 38 5.61 13.54 4.17
CA ILE A 38 6.65 12.58 3.82
C ILE A 38 7.65 13.23 2.86
N VAL A 39 8.92 13.30 3.25
CA VAL A 39 9.93 14.10 2.51
C VAL A 39 11.12 13.31 2.00
N ASP A 40 11.58 12.28 2.71
CA ASP A 40 12.74 11.48 2.27
C ASP A 40 12.28 10.11 1.75
N PRO A 41 12.43 9.83 0.44
CA PRO A 41 12.11 8.53 -0.14
C PRO A 41 12.81 7.35 0.52
N LYS A 42 14.04 7.51 1.00
CA LYS A 42 14.88 6.40 1.49
C LYS A 42 14.35 5.72 2.75
N PHE A 43 13.52 6.42 3.53
CA PHE A 43 12.99 5.93 4.80
C PHE A 43 11.50 5.62 4.76
N SER A 44 10.83 6.01 3.67
CA SER A 44 9.40 5.83 3.53
C SER A 44 8.98 4.36 3.64
N SER A 45 7.78 4.13 4.16
CA SER A 45 7.24 2.78 4.35
C SER A 45 5.73 2.76 4.16
N GLU A 46 5.17 1.58 3.90
CA GLU A 46 3.75 1.40 3.65
C GLU A 46 3.15 0.16 4.33
N LEU A 47 1.90 0.28 4.75
CA LEU A 47 1.05 -0.83 5.16
C LEU A 47 -0.09 -0.98 4.17
N VAL A 48 -0.23 -2.17 3.59
CA VAL A 48 -1.36 -2.52 2.74
C VAL A 48 -2.28 -3.44 3.51
N THR A 49 -3.56 -3.09 3.58
CA THR A 49 -4.59 -3.94 4.21
C THR A 49 -5.13 -4.97 3.23
N ARG A 50 -5.77 -6.03 3.74
CA ARG A 50 -6.48 -7.03 2.89
C ARG A 50 -7.62 -6.43 2.07
N LYS A 51 -8.14 -5.27 2.48
CA LYS A 51 -9.14 -4.52 1.74
C LYS A 51 -8.54 -3.58 0.67
N GLY A 52 -7.22 -3.56 0.51
CA GLY A 52 -6.53 -2.73 -0.48
C GLY A 52 -6.25 -1.30 -0.03
N LYS A 53 -6.63 -0.90 1.20
CA LYS A 53 -6.23 0.41 1.73
C LYS A 53 -4.72 0.41 2.00
N VAL A 54 -4.03 1.42 1.46
CA VAL A 54 -2.62 1.72 1.70
C VAL A 54 -2.52 2.83 2.74
N TYR A 55 -1.64 2.64 3.71
CA TYR A 55 -1.22 3.66 4.66
C TYR A 55 0.25 3.96 4.41
N LYS A 56 0.61 5.24 4.40
CA LYS A 56 1.92 5.77 4.03
C LYS A 56 2.61 6.37 5.23
N PHE A 57 3.91 6.15 5.35
CA PHE A 57 4.68 6.59 6.52
C PHE A 57 6.00 7.21 6.10
N ASP A 58 6.41 8.23 6.85
CA ASP A 58 7.68 8.94 6.64
C ASP A 58 8.90 8.09 7.01
N SER A 59 8.69 7.11 7.90
CA SER A 59 9.74 6.24 8.41
C SER A 59 9.21 4.88 8.84
N ILE A 60 10.10 3.91 9.06
CA ILE A 60 9.71 2.57 9.51
C ILE A 60 9.19 2.57 10.95
N GLU A 61 9.72 3.42 11.83
CA GLU A 61 9.24 3.54 13.20
C GLU A 61 7.81 4.09 13.25
N CYS A 62 7.43 4.97 12.31
CA CYS A 62 6.05 5.42 12.17
C CYS A 62 5.11 4.27 11.77
N LEU A 63 5.54 3.41 10.84
CA LEU A 63 4.80 2.20 10.46
C LEU A 63 4.68 1.23 11.64
N ALA A 64 5.77 0.98 12.37
CA ALA A 64 5.78 0.10 13.53
C ALA A 64 4.83 0.61 14.64
N GLY A 65 4.94 1.89 14.99
CA GLY A 65 4.06 2.54 15.97
C GLY A 65 2.58 2.47 15.56
N PHE A 66 2.29 2.72 14.29
CA PHE A 66 0.93 2.60 13.77
C PHE A 66 0.40 1.15 13.86
N VAL A 67 1.22 0.16 13.52
CA VAL A 67 0.83 -1.26 13.65
C VAL A 67 0.54 -1.61 15.12
N MET A 68 1.39 -1.17 16.04
CA MET A 68 1.24 -1.47 17.47
C MET A 68 0.02 -0.79 18.10
N GLU A 69 -0.27 0.46 17.73
CA GLU A 69 -1.34 1.24 18.37
C GLU A 69 -2.69 1.18 17.65
N LYS A 70 -2.68 1.12 16.31
CA LYS A 70 -3.88 1.31 15.47
C LYS A 70 -4.31 0.06 14.72
N MET A 71 -3.50 -1.00 14.72
CA MET A 71 -3.82 -2.29 14.07
C MET A 71 -3.81 -3.46 15.07
N PRO A 72 -4.75 -3.51 16.04
CA PRO A 72 -4.82 -4.59 17.02
C PRO A 72 -5.13 -5.95 16.39
N ASP A 73 -5.88 -5.97 15.27
CA ASP A 73 -6.15 -7.17 14.49
C ASP A 73 -5.20 -7.25 13.29
N ARG A 74 -4.09 -7.99 13.47
CA ARG A 74 -3.07 -8.19 12.44
C ARG A 74 -3.60 -8.95 11.22
N ASN A 75 -4.72 -9.66 11.31
CA ASN A 75 -5.30 -10.35 10.16
C ASN A 75 -5.82 -9.37 9.10
N LYS A 76 -6.04 -8.10 9.44
CA LYS A 76 -6.41 -7.06 8.46
C LYS A 76 -5.24 -6.59 7.61
N ILE A 77 -4.01 -6.87 8.03
CA ILE A 77 -2.79 -6.51 7.29
C ILE A 77 -2.57 -7.54 6.18
N HIS A 78 -2.39 -7.06 4.96
CA HIS A 78 -1.96 -7.88 3.83
C HIS A 78 -0.43 -7.97 3.78
N SER A 79 0.24 -6.82 3.85
CA SER A 79 1.69 -6.72 3.69
C SER A 79 2.23 -5.41 4.27
N LEU A 80 3.50 -5.42 4.66
CA LEU A 80 4.26 -4.26 5.12
C LEU A 80 5.47 -4.08 4.20
N TRP A 81 5.76 -2.84 3.85
CA TRP A 81 6.77 -2.48 2.85
C TRP A 81 7.66 -1.36 3.36
N VAL A 82 8.92 -1.40 2.98
CA VAL A 82 9.92 -0.35 3.27
C VAL A 82 10.62 0.02 1.99
N ALA A 83 10.98 1.29 1.83
CA ALA A 83 11.74 1.72 0.67
C ALA A 83 13.08 0.98 0.60
N ASN A 84 13.49 0.62 -0.61
CA ASN A 84 14.84 0.15 -0.85
C ASN A 84 15.78 1.35 -0.71
N PHE A 85 16.63 1.35 0.31
CA PHE A 85 17.54 2.45 0.59
C PHE A 85 18.44 2.83 -0.61
N ASN A 86 18.86 1.84 -1.40
CA ASN A 86 19.71 2.05 -2.57
C ASN A 86 18.92 2.45 -3.83
N GLN A 87 17.62 2.14 -3.88
CA GLN A 87 16.71 2.42 -5.00
C GLN A 87 15.34 2.86 -4.45
N PRO A 88 15.22 4.10 -3.94
CA PRO A 88 14.07 4.52 -3.13
C PRO A 88 12.72 4.58 -3.86
N ASP A 89 12.72 4.39 -5.17
CA ASP A 89 11.54 4.20 -6.02
C ASP A 89 10.94 2.79 -5.91
N GLN A 90 11.64 1.85 -5.27
CA GLN A 90 11.22 0.46 -5.09
C GLN A 90 10.91 0.15 -3.63
N PHE A 91 9.87 -0.65 -3.43
CA PHE A 91 9.52 -1.19 -2.12
C PHE A 91 10.00 -2.63 -1.96
N LEU A 92 10.57 -2.92 -0.79
CA LEU A 92 10.92 -4.26 -0.34
C LEU A 92 9.91 -4.74 0.71
N PRO A 93 9.54 -6.03 0.72
CA PRO A 93 8.76 -6.57 1.83
C PRO A 93 9.53 -6.39 3.14
N ALA A 94 8.90 -5.78 4.14
CA ALA A 94 9.55 -5.51 5.42
C ALA A 94 10.01 -6.79 6.13
N ALA A 95 9.33 -7.92 5.87
CA ALA A 95 9.68 -9.23 6.43
C ALA A 95 11.01 -9.80 5.92
N THR A 96 11.50 -9.35 4.76
CA THR A 96 12.73 -9.84 4.12
C THR A 96 13.79 -8.76 3.96
N ALA A 97 13.52 -7.54 4.43
CA ALA A 97 14.47 -6.43 4.40
C ALA A 97 15.50 -6.55 5.54
N VAL A 98 16.66 -5.93 5.33
CA VAL A 98 17.70 -5.79 6.37
C VAL A 98 17.69 -4.34 6.85
N PHE A 99 17.72 -4.16 8.16
CA PHE A 99 17.76 -2.87 8.84
C PHE A 99 19.14 -2.70 9.49
N LEU A 100 19.73 -1.52 9.35
CA LEU A 100 21.08 -1.19 9.84
C LEU A 100 21.00 -0.19 11.00
#